data_AF-A0A936STB1-F1
#
_entry.id   AF-A0A936STB1-F1
#
_cell.length_a   1.000
_cell.length_b   1.000
_cell.length_c   1.000
_cell.angle_alpha   90.00
_cell.angle_beta   90.00
_cell.angle_gamma   90.00
#
_symmetry.space_group_name_H-M   'P 1'
#
loop_
_entity.id
_entity.type
_entity.pdbx_description
1 polymer ?
#
loop_
_entity_poly.entity_id
_entity_poly.type
_entity_poly.pdbx_seq_one_letter_code
_entity_poly.pdbx_strand_id
1 'polypeptide(L)'
;MIKKRGRTKLPETGILLAPSSPLLDNHFEELLESIEEIRGLTALLKALPSSSDKRDDYEGRLYAALTHLEHHVKPALKEWDRVVDQMPDN
;
A
#
# COMPACT_ATOMS: atom_id res chain seq x y z
N MET A 1 15.51 2.43 -31.29
CA MET A 1 14.66 1.22 -31.40
C MET A 1 14.17 0.83 -30.01
N ILE A 2 12.89 1.08 -29.72
CA ILE A 2 12.26 0.75 -28.43
C ILE A 2 11.93 -0.75 -28.45
N LYS A 3 12.57 -1.54 -27.59
CA LYS A 3 12.22 -2.95 -27.39
C LYS A 3 10.83 -3.01 -26.74
N LYS A 4 9.80 -3.33 -27.53
CA LYS A 4 8.46 -3.65 -27.02
C LYS A 4 8.61 -4.80 -26.02
N ARG A 5 8.28 -4.54 -24.75
CA ARG A 5 8.14 -5.57 -23.71
C ARG A 5 7.18 -6.63 -24.26
N GLY A 6 7.63 -7.88 -24.25
CA GLY A 6 6.85 -9.01 -24.76
C GLY A 6 5.47 -9.02 -24.12
N ARG A 7 4.42 -9.08 -24.96
CA ARG A 7 3.09 -9.45 -24.51
C ARG A 7 3.20 -10.86 -23.93
N THR A 8 3.00 -10.99 -22.64
CA THR A 8 2.82 -12.28 -21.97
C THR A 8 1.64 -12.98 -22.66
N LYS A 9 1.90 -14.12 -23.32
CA LYS A 9 0.83 -14.94 -23.89
C LYS A 9 -0.02 -15.46 -22.73
N LEU A 10 -1.28 -15.06 -22.69
CA LEU A 10 -2.27 -15.63 -21.78
C LEU A 10 -2.68 -17.02 -22.30
N PRO A 11 -2.84 -18.03 -21.42
CA PRO A 11 -3.29 -19.36 -21.82
C PRO A 11 -4.74 -19.31 -22.33
N GLU A 12 -5.01 -19.98 -23.46
CA GLU A 12 -6.28 -19.89 -24.23
C GLU A 12 -7.52 -20.50 -23.55
N THR A 13 -7.38 -21.04 -22.34
CA THR A 13 -8.50 -21.57 -21.53
C THR A 13 -8.37 -21.30 -20.02
N GLY A 14 -7.43 -20.44 -19.60
CA GLY A 14 -7.26 -20.11 -18.19
C GLY A 14 -8.15 -18.93 -17.81
N ILE A 15 -9.10 -19.13 -16.91
CA ILE A 15 -9.75 -18.01 -16.21
C ILE A 15 -8.61 -17.18 -15.60
N LEU A 16 -8.49 -15.93 -16.05
CA LEU A 16 -7.60 -14.95 -15.45
C LEU A 16 -8.14 -14.66 -14.05
N LEU A 17 -7.63 -15.37 -13.05
CA LEU A 17 -7.85 -15.01 -11.66
C LEU A 17 -7.14 -13.69 -11.43
N ALA A 18 -7.90 -12.61 -11.29
CA ALA A 18 -7.42 -11.35 -10.77
C ALA A 18 -7.56 -11.45 -9.24
N PRO A 19 -6.46 -11.58 -8.48
CA PRO A 19 -6.52 -11.78 -7.05
C PRO A 19 -6.70 -10.43 -6.35
N SER A 20 -7.78 -9.74 -6.71
CA SER A 20 -8.12 -8.45 -6.14
C SER A 20 -9.62 -8.25 -6.04
N SER A 21 -10.00 -7.29 -5.20
CA SER A 21 -11.34 -6.73 -5.09
C SER A 21 -11.21 -5.20 -5.00
N PRO A 22 -12.27 -4.44 -5.33
CA PRO A 22 -12.24 -2.98 -5.15
C PRO A 22 -11.89 -2.55 -3.73
N LEU A 23 -12.28 -3.34 -2.72
CA LEU A 23 -11.96 -3.07 -1.32
C LEU A 23 -10.47 -3.31 -1.05
N LEU A 24 -9.89 -4.38 -1.59
CA LEU A 24 -8.47 -4.68 -1.47
C LEU A 24 -7.63 -3.62 -2.18
N ASP A 25 -8.02 -3.24 -3.40
CA ASP A 25 -7.38 -2.17 -4.17
C ASP A 25 -7.37 -0.85 -3.38
N ASN A 26 -8.51 -0.47 -2.79
CA ASN A 26 -8.61 0.72 -1.94
C ASN A 26 -7.68 0.64 -0.73
N HIS A 27 -7.59 -0.51 -0.05
CA HIS A 27 -6.63 -0.66 1.04
C HIS A 27 -5.18 -0.54 0.56
N PHE A 28 -4.84 -1.04 -0.62
CA PHE A 28 -3.50 -0.87 -1.18
C PHE A 28 -3.17 0.59 -1.51
N GLU A 29 -4.10 1.35 -2.07
CA GLU A 29 -3.92 2.78 -2.33
C GLU A 29 -3.63 3.53 -1.02
N GLU A 30 -4.44 3.30 0.01
CA GLU A 30 -4.28 3.93 1.34
C GLU A 30 -2.95 3.54 2.02
N LEU A 31 -2.50 2.29 1.85
CA LEU A 31 -1.19 1.85 2.34
C LEU A 31 -0.04 2.56 1.62
N LEU A 32 -0.13 2.73 0.30
CA LEU A 32 0.87 3.44 -0.48
C LEU A 32 0.97 4.90 -0.05
N GLU A 33 -0.16 5.59 0.05
CA GLU A 33 -0.22 6.98 0.51
C GLU A 33 0.38 7.13 1.92
N SER A 34 0.01 6.24 2.84
CA SER A 34 0.54 6.23 4.21
C SER A 34 2.06 6.05 4.25
N ILE A 35 2.60 5.13 3.45
CA ILE A 35 4.04 4.87 3.37
C ILE A 35 4.78 6.09 2.81
N GLU A 36 4.23 6.75 1.79
CA GLU A 36 4.82 7.96 1.21
C GLU A 36 4.85 9.11 2.23
N GLU A 37 3.77 9.36 2.97
CA GLU A 37 3.71 10.37 4.03
C GLU A 37 4.71 10.05 5.16
N ILE A 38 4.76 8.79 5.63
CA ILE A 38 5.73 8.35 6.66
C ILE A 38 7.17 8.62 6.20
N ARG A 39 7.50 8.30 4.94
CA ARG A 39 8.83 8.56 4.38
C ARG A 39 9.14 10.06 4.32
N GLY A 40 8.19 10.87 3.89
CA GLY A 40 8.32 12.33 3.83
C GLY A 40 8.55 12.95 5.21
N LEU A 41 7.70 12.62 6.17
CA LEU A 41 7.80 13.11 7.56
C LEU A 41 9.10 12.68 8.23
N THR A 42 9.51 11.42 8.05
CA THR A 42 10.78 10.92 8.58
C THR A 42 11.97 11.69 8.01
N ALA A 43 11.96 12.03 6.71
CA ALA A 43 13.01 12.82 6.09
C ALA A 43 13.05 14.24 6.65
N LEU A 44 11.88 14.88 6.84
CA LEU A 44 11.78 16.21 7.46
C LEU A 44 12.30 16.21 8.89
N LEU A 45 11.89 15.23 9.71
CA LEU A 45 12.34 15.11 11.11
C LEU A 45 13.84 14.86 11.24
N LYS A 46 14.45 14.15 10.29
CA LYS A 46 15.91 13.94 10.25
C LYS A 46 16.68 15.20 9.86
N ALA A 47 16.08 16.07 9.05
CA ALA A 47 16.70 17.32 8.61
C ALA A 47 16.53 18.46 9.63
N LEU A 48 15.55 18.35 10.53
CA LEU A 48 15.26 19.39 11.52
C LEU A 48 16.17 19.32 12.76
N PRO A 49 16.66 20.46 13.25
CA PRO A 49 17.33 20.53 14.55
C PRO A 49 16.43 20.00 15.66
N SER A 50 17.01 19.37 16.67
CA SER A 50 16.28 18.85 17.84
C SER A 50 15.52 19.93 18.62
N SER A 51 15.96 21.18 18.54
CA SER A 51 15.33 22.34 19.19
C SER A 51 14.25 23.02 18.35
N SER A 52 13.89 22.47 17.19
CA SER A 52 12.89 23.09 16.31
C SER A 52 11.48 22.87 16.86
N ASP A 53 10.74 23.96 17.09
CA ASP A 53 9.34 23.94 17.54
C ASP A 53 8.39 23.20 16.56
N LYS A 54 8.82 23.00 15.31
CA LYS A 54 8.06 22.23 14.31
C LYS A 54 8.18 20.71 14.47
N ARG A 55 9.09 20.22 15.32
CA ARG A 55 9.27 18.77 15.50
C ARG A 55 8.01 18.11 16.03
N ASP A 56 7.41 18.68 17.07
CA ASP A 56 6.21 18.12 17.70
C ASP A 56 5.06 17.94 16.69
N ASP A 57 4.86 18.91 15.78
CA ASP A 57 3.86 18.81 14.71
C ASP A 57 4.16 17.63 13.76
N TYR A 58 5.41 17.53 13.28
CA TYR A 58 5.80 16.45 12.38
C TYR A 58 5.80 15.07 13.07
N GLU A 59 6.13 15.02 14.36
CA GLU A 59 6.05 13.78 15.16
C GLU A 59 4.60 13.36 15.37
N GLY A 60 3.70 14.30 15.67
CA GLY A 60 2.26 14.03 15.76
C GLY A 60 1.66 13.54 14.44
N ARG A 61 2.04 14.17 13.32
CA ARG A 61 1.65 13.72 11.98
C ARG A 61 2.21 12.34 11.64
N LEU A 62 3.46 12.05 12.03
CA LEU A 62 4.07 10.74 11.80
C LEU A 62 3.34 9.66 12.57
N TYR A 63 2.98 9.94 13.83
CA TYR A 63 2.17 9.04 14.64
C TYR A 63 0.79 8.77 14.01
N ALA A 64 0.12 9.81 13.51
CA ALA A 64 -1.14 9.67 12.80
C ALA A 64 -1.01 8.81 11.53
N ALA A 65 0.03 9.04 10.72
CA ALA A 65 0.28 8.27 9.50
C ALA A 65 0.60 6.79 9.79
N LEU A 66 1.37 6.50 10.85
CA LEU A 66 1.63 5.13 11.30
C LEU A 66 0.35 4.43 11.78
N THR A 67 -0.50 5.16 12.49
CA THR A 67 -1.81 4.65 12.95
C THR A 67 -2.74 4.38 11.77
N HIS A 68 -2.77 5.28 10.78
CA HIS A 68 -3.51 5.10 9.53
C HIS A 68 -3.04 3.86 8.77
N LEU A 69 -1.72 3.69 8.62
CA LEU A 69 -1.13 2.48 8.03
C LEU A 69 -1.63 1.20 8.76
N GLU A 70 -1.59 1.17 10.09
CA GLU A 70 -2.09 0.03 10.87
C GLU A 70 -3.56 -0.29 10.57
N HIS A 71 -4.40 0.74 10.46
CA HIS A 71 -5.83 0.58 10.15
C HIS A 71 -6.11 -0.03 8.78
N HIS A 72 -5.19 0.09 7.82
CA HIS A 72 -5.38 -0.49 6.48
C HIS A 72 -4.69 -1.85 6.29
N VAL A 73 -3.60 -2.15 7.01
CA VAL A 73 -2.89 -3.44 6.87
C VAL A 73 -3.78 -4.61 7.29
N LYS A 74 -4.41 -4.55 8.46
CA LYS A 74 -5.22 -5.67 8.97
C LYS A 74 -6.44 -5.97 8.08
N PRO A 75 -7.22 -4.97 7.64
CA PRO A 75 -8.31 -5.20 6.68
C PRO A 75 -7.84 -5.72 5.33
N ALA A 76 -6.71 -5.23 4.80
CA ALA A 76 -6.16 -5.72 3.53
C ALA A 76 -5.86 -7.23 3.59
N LEU A 77 -5.25 -7.71 4.68
CA LEU A 77 -4.98 -9.14 4.87
C LEU A 77 -6.26 -9.96 4.95
N LYS A 78 -7.24 -9.50 5.73
CA LYS A 78 -8.54 -10.18 5.84
C LYS A 78 -9.28 -10.25 4.50
N GLU A 79 -9.23 -9.17 3.74
CA GLU A 79 -9.86 -9.09 2.42
C GLU A 79 -9.11 -9.96 1.40
N TRP A 80 -7.79 -10.02 1.49
CA TRP A 80 -6.97 -10.96 0.72
C TRP A 80 -7.38 -12.41 0.98
N ASP A 81 -7.47 -12.82 2.25
CA ASP A 81 -7.90 -14.18 2.61
C ASP A 81 -9.28 -14.49 2.01
N ARG A 82 -10.22 -13.55 2.10
CA ARG A 82 -11.56 -13.65 1.49
C ARG A 82 -11.51 -13.81 -0.03
N VAL A 83 -10.65 -13.04 -0.71
CA VAL A 83 -10.48 -13.10 -2.16
C VAL A 83 -9.90 -14.45 -2.58
N VAL A 84 -8.93 -14.98 -1.84
CA VAL A 84 -8.34 -16.29 -2.09
C VAL A 84 -9.34 -17.42 -1.86
N ASP A 85 -10.10 -17.39 -0.75
CA ASP A 85 -11.12 -18.41 -0.43
C ASP A 85 -12.23 -18.52 -1.50
N GLN A 86 -12.43 -17.46 -2.28
CA GLN A 86 -13.44 -17.41 -3.35
C GLN A 86 -12.90 -17.86 -4.72
N MET A 87 -11.59 -18.11 -4.82
CA MET A 87 -11.01 -18.62 -6.06
C MET A 87 -11.39 -20.09 -6.23
N PRO A 88 -11.76 -20.52 -7.45
CA PRO A 88 -12.00 -21.91 -7.71
C PRO A 88 -10.74 -22.73 -7.42
N ASP A 89 -10.89 -23.81 -6.65
CA ASP A 89 -9.89 -24.85 -6.55
C ASP A 89 -9.69 -25.45 -7.96
N ASN A 90 -8.44 -25.47 -8.44
CA ASN A 90 -8.09 -26.03 -9.74
C ASN A 90 -8.50 -27.50 -9.89
#